data_AF-A0A961V2D0-F1
#
_entry.id   AF-A0A961V2D0-F1
#
_cell.length_a   1.000
_cell.length_b   1.000
_cell.length_c   1.000
_cell.angle_alpha   90.00
_cell.angle_beta   90.00
_cell.angle_gamma   90.00
#
_symmetry.space_group_name_H-M   'P 1'
#
loop_
_entity.id
_entity.type
_entity.pdbx_description
1 polymer ?
#
loop_
_entity_poly.entity_id
_entity_poly.type
_entity_poly.pdbx_seq_one_letter_code
_entity_poly.pdbx_strand_id
1 'polypeptide(L)'
;MAEVTVTINNKLYRLACDEGEQQHLISLARDIDGRIEQLKAGFGEVGDMRLLLMASLTIADELSEAKRLVRGLEAEATSLREERSAVSNRLHAAQDQIARTIIMAAERVERLSERISKDTSPARE
;
A
#
# COMPACT_ATOMS: atom_id res chain seq x y z
N MET A 1 -16.15 -13.27 30.33
CA MET A 1 -16.61 -12.27 29.35
C MET A 1 -16.37 -10.92 29.97
N ALA A 2 -15.57 -10.08 29.30
CA ALA A 2 -15.34 -8.73 29.77
C ALA A 2 -16.51 -7.84 29.33
N GLU A 3 -16.66 -6.71 30.02
CA GLU A 3 -17.67 -5.71 29.68
C GLU A 3 -17.07 -4.33 29.84
N VAL A 4 -17.64 -3.40 29.08
CA VAL A 4 -17.26 -1.99 29.13
C VAL A 4 -18.51 -1.13 29.18
N THR A 5 -18.45 -0.06 29.96
CA THR A 5 -19.52 0.93 30.03
C THR A 5 -19.09 2.17 29.28
N VAL A 6 -19.92 2.63 28.34
CA VAL A 6 -19.68 3.81 27.52
C VAL A 6 -20.86 4.77 27.64
N THR A 7 -20.62 6.05 27.40
CA THR A 7 -21.68 7.07 27.33
C THR A 7 -21.78 7.58 25.91
N ILE A 8 -23.00 7.57 25.36
CA ILE A 8 -23.30 8.08 24.01
C ILE A 8 -24.59 8.90 24.12
N ASN A 9 -24.57 10.14 23.66
CA ASN A 9 -25.70 11.07 23.73
C ASN A 9 -26.29 11.16 25.16
N ASN A 10 -25.42 11.36 26.16
CA ASN A 10 -25.76 11.39 27.60
C ASN A 10 -26.48 10.12 28.13
N LYS A 11 -26.40 8.99 27.43
CA LYS A 11 -26.95 7.71 27.87
C LYS A 11 -25.84 6.71 28.11
N LEU A 12 -25.93 5.97 29.22
CA LEU A 12 -25.00 4.89 29.53
C LEU A 12 -25.42 3.60 28.80
N TYR A 13 -24.43 2.95 28.17
CA TYR A 13 -24.56 1.65 27.53
C TYR A 13 -23.50 0.70 28.10
N ARG A 14 -23.93 -0.52 28.43
CA ARG A 14 -23.04 -1.61 28.86
C ARG A 14 -22.89 -2.58 27.69
N LEU A 15 -21.67 -2.71 27.20
CA LEU A 15 -21.33 -3.52 26.03
C LEU A 15 -20.49 -4.71 26.47
N ALA A 16 -20.84 -5.90 25.97
CA ALA A 16 -20.01 -7.09 26.11
C ALA A 16 -18.86 -7.03 25.11
N CYS A 17 -17.68 -7.46 25.54
CA CYS A 17 -16.47 -7.44 24.71
C CYS A 17 -15.48 -8.53 25.11
N ASP A 18 -14.54 -8.81 24.21
CA ASP A 18 -13.43 -9.70 24.49
C ASP A 18 -12.34 -9.01 25.33
N GLU A 19 -11.48 -9.80 25.96
CA GLU A 19 -10.37 -9.27 26.74
C GLU A 19 -9.38 -8.53 25.83
N GLY A 20 -9.13 -7.26 26.13
CA GLY A 20 -8.23 -6.38 25.36
C GLY A 20 -8.95 -5.42 24.41
N GLU A 21 -10.25 -5.61 24.14
CA GLU A 21 -11.01 -4.74 23.23
C GLU A 21 -11.66 -3.52 23.90
N GLN A 22 -11.67 -3.46 25.23
CA GLN A 22 -12.39 -2.43 25.99
C GLN A 22 -11.99 -1.02 25.56
N GLN A 23 -10.70 -0.76 25.40
CA GLN A 23 -10.19 0.56 25.03
C GLN A 23 -10.60 0.95 23.61
N HIS A 24 -10.65 -0.03 22.70
CA HIS A 24 -11.09 0.20 21.32
C HIS A 24 -12.57 0.58 21.29
N LEU A 25 -13.43 -0.15 22.01
CA LEU A 25 -14.85 0.17 22.11
C LEU A 25 -15.12 1.52 22.76
N ILE A 26 -14.35 1.91 23.78
CA ILE A 26 -14.43 3.26 24.38
C ILE A 26 -14.11 4.33 23.34
N SER A 27 -13.08 4.11 22.50
CA SER A 27 -12.72 5.03 21.42
C SER A 27 -13.85 5.15 20.40
N LEU A 28 -14.39 4.02 19.93
CA LEU A 28 -15.49 4.01 18.97
C LEU A 28 -16.74 4.71 19.52
N ALA A 29 -17.07 4.48 20.79
CA ALA A 29 -18.20 5.15 21.44
C ALA A 29 -18.00 6.67 21.50
N ARG A 30 -16.78 7.13 21.82
CA ARG A 30 -16.43 8.56 21.81
C ARG A 30 -16.55 9.17 20.40
N ASP A 31 -16.14 8.44 19.37
CA ASP A 31 -16.25 8.90 17.99
C ASP A 31 -17.71 9.00 17.53
N ILE A 32 -18.58 8.08 17.97
CA ILE A 32 -20.02 8.16 17.73
C ILE A 32 -20.62 9.36 18.47
N ASP A 33 -20.28 9.53 19.75
CA ASP A 33 -20.76 10.64 20.59
C ASP A 33 -20.39 12.01 19.99
N GLY A 34 -19.14 12.17 19.55
CA GLY A 34 -18.68 13.39 18.88
C GLY A 34 -19.46 13.72 17.61
N ARG A 35 -19.80 12.71 16.79
CA ARG A 35 -20.65 12.91 15.60
C ARG A 35 -22.07 13.32 15.97
N ILE A 36 -22.64 12.74 17.03
CA ILE A 36 -23.97 13.14 17.53
C ILE A 36 -23.95 14.59 18.00
N GLU A 37 -22.94 15.02 18.75
CA GLU A 37 -22.80 16.41 19.20
C GLU A 37 -22.66 17.39 18.02
N GLN A 38 -21.91 17.03 16.98
CA GLN A 38 -21.83 17.82 15.75
C GLN A 38 -23.19 17.94 15.05
N LEU A 39 -23.94 16.85 14.96
CA LEU A 39 -25.28 16.84 14.36
C LEU A 39 -26.28 17.69 15.17
N LYS A 40 -26.23 17.63 16.51
CA LYS A 40 -27.02 18.52 17.37
C LYS A 40 -26.70 19.98 17.15
N ALA A 41 -25.42 20.32 17.02
CA ALA A 41 -24.99 21.70 16.77
C ALA A 41 -25.49 22.23 15.42
N GLY A 42 -25.57 21.38 14.39
CA GLY A 42 -26.00 21.76 13.04
C GLY A 42 -27.51 21.75 12.81
N PHE A 43 -28.23 20.78 13.40
CA PHE A 43 -29.64 20.52 13.14
C PHE A 43 -30.58 20.85 14.32
N GLY A 44 -30.03 21.26 15.46
CA GLY A 44 -30.77 21.54 16.69
C GLY A 44 -31.22 20.28 17.42
N GLU A 45 -32.21 20.41 18.30
CA GLU A 45 -32.80 19.28 19.02
C GLU A 45 -33.71 18.46 18.09
N VAL A 46 -33.09 17.54 17.36
CA VAL A 46 -33.78 16.46 16.64
C VAL A 46 -33.91 15.26 17.58
N GLY A 47 -34.98 14.48 17.47
CA GLY A 47 -35.16 13.30 18.32
C GLY A 47 -33.99 12.30 18.23
N ASP A 48 -33.61 11.73 19.37
CA ASP A 48 -32.44 10.85 19.54
C ASP A 48 -32.31 9.76 18.46
N MET A 49 -33.43 9.12 18.11
CA MET A 49 -33.44 8.05 17.10
C MET A 49 -33.00 8.56 15.72
N ARG A 50 -33.40 9.79 15.35
CA ARG A 50 -33.02 10.41 14.09
C ARG A 50 -31.55 10.82 14.10
N LEU A 51 -31.06 11.36 15.22
CA LEU A 51 -29.64 11.68 15.37
C LEU A 51 -28.76 10.43 15.22
N LEU A 52 -29.15 9.33 15.87
CA LEU A 52 -28.45 8.05 15.72
C LEU A 52 -28.49 7.52 14.30
N LEU A 53 -29.64 7.61 13.61
CA LEU A 53 -29.76 7.22 12.20
C LEU A 53 -28.84 8.05 11.30
N MET A 54 -28.82 9.38 11.49
CA MET A 54 -27.95 10.27 10.72
C MET A 54 -26.47 9.97 10.98
N ALA A 55 -26.07 9.85 12.25
CA ALA A 55 -24.69 9.49 12.60
C ALA A 55 -24.29 8.13 11.99
N SER A 56 -25.19 7.15 12.03
CA SER A 56 -24.94 5.81 11.46
C SER A 56 -24.76 5.85 9.94
N LEU A 57 -25.59 6.62 9.23
CA LEU A 57 -25.48 6.81 7.78
C LEU A 57 -24.20 7.54 7.40
N THR A 58 -23.82 8.59 8.14
CA THR A 58 -22.56 9.32 7.92
C THR A 58 -21.36 8.40 8.10
N ILE A 59 -21.31 7.60 9.18
CA ILE A 59 -20.23 6.64 9.40
C ILE A 59 -20.16 5.60 8.28
N ALA A 60 -21.32 5.10 7.83
CA ALA A 60 -21.37 4.12 6.76
C ALA A 60 -20.87 4.69 5.42
N ASP A 61 -21.17 5.95 5.13
CA ASP A 61 -20.69 6.64 3.94
C ASP A 61 -19.17 6.87 3.98
N GLU A 62 -18.65 7.40 5.09
CA GLU A 62 -17.20 7.57 5.32
C GLU A 62 -16.45 6.25 5.17
N LEU A 63 -16.98 5.16 5.74
CA LEU A 63 -16.39 3.83 5.62
C LEU A 63 -16.43 3.31 4.17
N SER A 64 -17.51 3.57 3.45
CA SER A 64 -17.66 3.19 2.04
C SER A 64 -16.64 3.91 1.16
N GLU A 65 -16.43 5.20 1.41
CA GLU A 65 -15.43 6.02 0.73
C GLU A 65 -14.01 5.58 1.06
N ALA A 66 -13.68 5.38 2.34
CA ALA A 66 -12.39 4.87 2.77
C ALA A 66 -12.06 3.51 2.12
N LYS A 67 -13.03 2.59 2.08
CA LYS A 67 -12.87 1.29 1.39
C LYS A 67 -12.64 1.46 -0.11
N ARG A 68 -13.24 2.46 -0.75
CA ARG A 68 -13.04 2.75 -2.18
C ARG A 68 -11.63 3.28 -2.43
N LEU A 69 -11.16 4.19 -1.59
CA LEU A 69 -9.81 4.73 -1.65
C LEU A 69 -8.76 3.61 -1.47
N VAL A 70 -8.93 2.75 -0.46
CA VAL A 70 -8.03 1.60 -0.23
C VAL A 70 -7.95 0.71 -1.45
N ARG A 71 -9.09 0.34 -2.07
CA ARG A 71 -9.07 -0.46 -3.31
C ARG A 71 -8.33 0.23 -4.46
N GLY A 72 -8.46 1.55 -4.58
CA GLY A 72 -7.73 2.34 -5.58
C GLY A 72 -6.21 2.29 -5.34
N LEU A 73 -5.79 2.51 -4.10
CA LEU A 73 -4.38 2.45 -3.69
C LEU A 73 -3.78 1.05 -3.86
N GLU A 74 -4.54 -0.01 -3.58
CA GLU A 74 -4.11 -1.39 -3.80
C GLU A 74 -3.90 -1.70 -5.29
N ALA A 75 -4.77 -1.19 -6.16
CA ALA A 75 -4.63 -1.34 -7.61
C ALA A 75 -3.40 -0.58 -8.13
N GLU A 76 -3.19 0.66 -7.69
CA GLU A 76 -2.02 1.47 -8.06
C GLU A 76 -0.72 0.83 -7.56
N ALA A 77 -0.69 0.36 -6.31
CA ALA A 77 0.47 -0.34 -5.76
C ALA A 77 0.80 -1.63 -6.55
N THR A 78 -0.22 -2.32 -7.06
CA THR A 78 -0.03 -3.51 -7.91
C THR A 78 0.57 -3.13 -9.26
N SER A 79 0.00 -2.12 -9.93
CA SER A 79 0.52 -1.61 -11.20
C SER A 79 1.98 -1.13 -11.09
N LEU A 80 2.31 -0.36 -10.05
CA LEU A 80 3.69 0.09 -9.80
C LEU A 80 4.67 -1.07 -9.56
N ARG A 81 4.22 -2.14 -8.89
CA ARG A 81 5.05 -3.34 -8.69
C ARG A 81 5.31 -4.07 -10.01
N GLU A 82 4.31 -4.17 -10.87
CA GLU A 82 4.44 -4.78 -12.20
C GLU A 82 5.38 -3.96 -13.10
N GLU A 83 5.21 -2.64 -13.14
CA GLU A 83 6.11 -1.74 -13.87
C GLU A 83 7.55 -1.84 -13.39
N ARG A 84 7.75 -1.81 -12.07
CA ARG A 84 9.09 -1.99 -11.46
C ARG A 84 9.70 -3.34 -11.85
N SER A 85 8.92 -4.42 -11.82
CA SER A 85 9.40 -5.74 -12.23
C SER A 85 9.80 -5.75 -13.71
N ALA A 86 8.98 -5.15 -14.59
CA ALA A 86 9.28 -5.05 -16.02
C ALA A 86 10.56 -4.25 -16.29
N VAL A 87 10.77 -3.13 -15.58
CA VAL A 87 12.00 -2.33 -15.69
C VAL A 87 13.21 -3.12 -15.20
N SER A 88 13.10 -3.81 -14.05
CA SER A 88 14.18 -4.64 -13.51
C SER A 88 14.58 -5.75 -14.50
N ASN A 89 13.61 -6.42 -15.11
CA ASN A 89 13.85 -7.48 -16.08
C ASN A 89 14.54 -6.94 -17.35
N ARG A 90 14.13 -5.76 -17.83
CA ARG A 90 14.80 -5.09 -18.96
C ARG A 90 16.24 -4.71 -18.64
N LEU A 91 16.49 -4.23 -17.42
CA LEU A 91 17.85 -3.90 -16.98
C LEU A 91 18.74 -5.15 -16.93
N HIS A 92 18.26 -6.24 -16.36
CA HIS A 92 19.01 -7.51 -16.35
C HIS A 92 19.28 -8.03 -17.77
N ALA A 93 18.29 -8.03 -18.65
CA ALA A 93 18.48 -8.44 -20.04
C ALA A 93 19.52 -7.57 -20.78
N ALA A 94 19.51 -6.26 -20.53
CA ALA A 94 20.51 -5.35 -21.08
C ALA A 94 21.92 -5.62 -20.51
N GLN A 95 22.04 -5.88 -19.21
CA GLN A 95 23.30 -6.26 -18.56
C GLN A 95 23.88 -7.54 -19.17
N ASP A 96 23.06 -8.57 -19.34
CA ASP A 96 23.47 -9.83 -19.97
C ASP A 96 23.93 -9.62 -21.42
N GLN A 97 23.24 -8.76 -22.17
CA GLN A 97 23.60 -8.45 -23.54
C GLN A 97 24.94 -7.71 -23.63
N ILE A 98 25.16 -6.73 -22.75
CA ILE A 98 26.43 -6.00 -22.67
C ILE A 98 27.57 -6.96 -22.31
N ALA A 99 27.38 -7.84 -21.32
CA ALA A 99 28.38 -8.83 -20.94
C ALA A 99 28.76 -9.75 -22.12
N ARG A 100 27.76 -10.26 -22.86
CA ARG A 100 27.99 -11.05 -24.08
C ARG A 100 28.78 -10.28 -25.14
N THR A 101 28.43 -9.02 -25.38
CA THR A 101 29.14 -8.19 -26.37
C THR A 101 30.59 -7.93 -25.98
N ILE A 102 30.87 -7.71 -24.68
CA ILE A 102 32.24 -7.53 -24.18
C ILE A 102 33.08 -8.80 -24.39
N ILE A 103 32.52 -9.98 -24.07
CA ILE A 103 33.20 -11.26 -24.28
C ILE A 103 33.53 -11.46 -25.76
N MET A 104 32.54 -11.27 -26.65
CA MET A 104 32.73 -11.39 -28.10
C MET A 104 33.77 -10.41 -28.66
N ALA A 105 33.81 -9.19 -28.12
CA ALA A 105 34.80 -8.19 -28.50
C ALA A 105 36.22 -8.61 -28.07
N ALA A 106 36.38 -9.11 -26.84
CA ALA A 106 37.66 -9.61 -26.33
C ALA A 106 38.18 -10.78 -27.19
N GLU A 107 37.35 -11.79 -27.46
CA GLU A 107 37.71 -12.93 -28.32
C GLU A 107 38.10 -12.50 -29.75
N ARG A 108 37.49 -11.43 -30.27
CA ARG A 108 37.85 -10.90 -31.59
C ARG A 108 39.20 -10.17 -31.55
N VAL A 109 39.48 -9.42 -30.48
CA VAL A 109 40.77 -8.76 -30.27
C VAL A 109 41.89 -9.80 -30.14
N GLU A 110 41.69 -10.86 -29.36
CA GLU A 110 42.64 -11.97 -29.23
C GLU A 110 42.95 -12.63 -30.57
N ARG A 111 41.91 -12.99 -31.35
CA ARG A 111 42.10 -13.55 -32.70
C ARG A 111 42.86 -12.65 -33.65
N LEU A 112 42.62 -11.33 -33.61
CA LEU A 112 43.37 -10.37 -34.43
C LEU A 112 44.84 -10.30 -33.99
N SER A 113 45.08 -10.27 -32.68
CA SER A 113 46.43 -10.26 -32.10
C SER A 113 47.23 -11.51 -32.51
N GLU A 114 46.63 -12.70 -32.43
CA GLU A 114 47.27 -13.95 -32.86
C GLU A 114 47.62 -13.96 -34.36
N ARG A 115 46.75 -13.43 -35.21
CA ARG A 115 46.99 -13.32 -36.65
C ARG A 115 48.16 -12.39 -36.96
N ILE A 116 48.18 -11.21 -36.33
CA ILE A 116 49.27 -10.25 -36.50
C ILE A 116 50.58 -10.87 -36.02
N SER A 117 50.60 -11.52 -34.85
CA SER A 117 51.79 -12.18 -34.30
C SER A 117 52.35 -13.25 -35.24
N LYS A 118 51.48 -14.09 -35.83
CA LYS A 118 51.87 -15.10 -36.83
C LYS A 118 52.43 -14.50 -38.12
N ASP A 119 51.83 -13.43 -38.63
CA ASP A 119 52.33 -12.73 -39.84
C ASP A 119 53.66 -12.00 -39.60
N THR A 120 53.95 -11.60 -38.36
CA THR A 120 55.21 -10.93 -37.99
C THR A 120 56.33 -11.86 -37.52
N SER A 121 56.14 -13.19 -37.50
CA SER A 121 57.21 -14.13 -37.15
C SER A 121 58.23 -14.21 -38.30
N PRO A 122 59.46 -13.67 -38.16
CA PRO A 122 60.44 -13.74 -39.23
C PRO A 122 60.84 -15.20 -39.43
N ALA A 123 60.95 -15.63 -40.69
CA ALA A 123 61.64 -16.85 -41.05
C ALA A 123 63.05 -16.79 -40.43
N ARG A 124 63.26 -17.53 -39.35
CA ARG A 124 64.59 -17.74 -38.78
C ARG A 124 65.27 -18.81 -39.62
N GLU A 125 66.32 -18.39 -40.33
CA GLU A 125 67.40 -19.23 -40.87
C GLU A 125 68.00 -20.15 -39.79
#